data_AF-A0AA86UD81-F1
#
_entry.id   AF-A0AA86UD81-F1
#
_cell.length_a   1.000
_cell.length_b   1.000
_cell.length_c   1.000
_cell.angle_alpha   90.00
_cell.angle_beta   90.00
_cell.angle_gamma   90.00
#
_symmetry.space_group_name_H-M   'P 1'
#
loop_
_entity.id
_entity.type
_entity.pdbx_description
1 polymer ?
#
loop_
_entity_poly.entity_id
_entity_poly.type
_entity_poly.pdbx_seq_one_letter_code
_entity_poly.pdbx_strand_id
1 'polypeptide(L)' 'MKSVKAAPCKGYTRSIIINQHFTFEETKGKTTLTSFLLCDPGGQVPSFAYNMALEARNDILVDLKQMIESERKTS' A
#
# COMPACT_ATOMS: atom_id res chain seq x y z
N MET A 1 -0.54 11.58 -18.28
CA MET A 1 -0.75 11.91 -16.85
C MET A 1 0.43 12.75 -16.36
N LYS A 2 0.19 13.93 -15.76
CA LYS A 2 1.26 14.75 -15.17
C LYS A 2 1.60 14.19 -13.78
N SER A 3 2.86 13.78 -13.59
CA SER A 3 3.38 13.32 -12.29
C SER A 3 3.40 14.50 -11.31
N VAL A 4 2.59 14.44 -10.26
CA VAL A 4 2.60 15.42 -9.16
C VAL A 4 3.81 15.11 -8.29
N LYS A 5 4.86 15.95 -8.37
CA LYS A 5 6.03 15.78 -7.50
C LYS A 5 5.78 16.46 -6.14
N ALA A 6 5.42 15.70 -5.11
CA ALA A 6 5.51 16.12 -3.70
C ALA A 6 6.89 16.74 -3.36
N ALA A 7 7.00 17.69 -2.43
CA ALA A 7 8.30 18.28 -2.07
C ALA A 7 9.17 17.29 -1.27
N PRO A 8 10.52 17.33 -1.38
CA PRO A 8 11.40 16.50 -0.56
C PRO A 8 11.32 16.93 0.92
N CYS A 9 11.09 15.97 1.83
CA CYS A 9 11.08 16.18 3.27
C CYS A 9 12.42 15.77 3.89
N LYS A 10 13.01 16.62 4.75
CA LYS A 10 14.27 16.32 5.44
C LYS A 10 14.10 15.08 6.34
N GLY A 11 15.04 14.13 6.26
CA GLY A 11 15.02 12.89 7.05
C GLY A 11 14.27 11.72 6.40
N TYR A 12 13.64 11.94 5.24
CA TYR A 12 12.92 10.89 4.50
C TYR A 12 13.52 10.71 3.12
N THR A 13 13.72 9.45 2.72
CA THR A 13 14.00 9.11 1.34
C THR A 13 12.70 9.09 0.57
N ARG A 14 12.68 9.81 -0.56
CA ARG A 14 11.49 9.88 -1.38
C ARG A 14 11.40 8.68 -2.31
N SER A 15 10.44 7.80 -2.04
CA SER A 15 10.08 6.72 -2.94
C SER A 15 9.29 7.22 -4.16
N ILE A 16 9.42 6.50 -5.27
CA ILE A 16 8.65 6.69 -6.49
C ILE A 16 7.71 5.50 -6.65
N ILE A 17 6.41 5.75 -6.63
CA ILE A 17 5.41 4.73 -6.97
C ILE A 17 5.42 4.59 -8.49
N ILE A 18 5.84 3.42 -8.98
CA ILE A 18 5.89 3.10 -10.40
C ILE A 18 4.51 2.63 -10.87
N ASN A 19 3.89 1.76 -10.08
CA ASN A 19 2.55 1.25 -10.34
C ASN A 19 1.87 0.90 -9.01
N GLN A 20 0.60 1.29 -8.87
CA GLN A 20 -0.23 0.95 -7.73
C GLN A 20 -1.65 0.72 -8.22
N HIS A 21 -2.22 -0.42 -7.87
CA HIS A 21 -3.62 -0.69 -8.15
C HIS A 21 -4.25 -1.58 -7.08
N PHE A 22 -5.57 -1.48 -7.00
CA PHE A 22 -6.40 -2.32 -6.15
C PHE A 22 -7.45 -2.97 -7.04
N THR A 23 -7.66 -4.27 -6.87
CA THR A 23 -8.79 -4.97 -7.49
C THR A 23 -9.72 -5.49 -6.41
N PHE A 24 -11.02 -5.31 -6.65
CA PHE A 24 -12.08 -5.75 -5.76
C PHE A 24 -12.91 -6.77 -6.52
N GLU A 25 -13.03 -7.96 -5.96
CA GLU A 25 -13.83 -9.03 -6.52
C GLU A 25 -14.85 -9.48 -5.49
N GLU A 26 -16.14 -9.40 -5.84
CA GLU A 26 -17.20 -9.91 -4.98
C GLU A 26 -17.57 -11.33 -5.39
N THR A 27 -17.56 -12.25 -4.42
CA THR A 27 -17.96 -13.63 -4.64
C THR A 27 -18.74 -14.12 -3.42
N LYS A 28 -20.00 -14.52 -3.63
CA LYS A 28 -20.87 -15.11 -2.59
C LYS A 28 -20.96 -14.25 -1.31
N GLY A 29 -21.11 -12.94 -1.45
CA GLY A 29 -21.22 -12.00 -0.32
C GLY A 29 -19.92 -11.75 0.44
N LYS A 30 -18.78 -12.22 -0.09
CA LYS A 30 -17.43 -11.86 0.37
C LYS A 30 -16.76 -11.00 -0.68
N THR A 31 -16.03 -9.99 -0.22
CA THR A 31 -15.18 -9.16 -1.08
C THR A 31 -13.73 -9.57 -0.89
N THR A 32 -13.09 -9.98 -1.97
CA THR A 32 -11.65 -10.18 -2.04
C THR A 32 -11.03 -8.88 -2.52
N LEU A 33 -10.07 -8.36 -1.75
CA LEU A 33 -9.25 -7.22 -2.14
C LEU A 33 -7.83 -7.71 -2.45
N THR A 34 -7.36 -7.42 -3.66
CA THR A 34 -5.96 -7.62 -4.04
C THR A 34 -5.29 -6.27 -4.19
N SER A 35 -4.17 -6.07 -3.50
CA SER A 35 -3.34 -4.88 -3.63
C SER A 35 -2.08 -5.20 -4.40
N PHE A 36 -1.76 -4.38 -5.40
CA PHE A 36 -0.49 -4.43 -6.10
C PHE A 36 0.24 -3.12 -5.91
N LEU A 37 1.51 -3.22 -5.55
CA LEU A 37 2.41 -2.10 -5.40
C LEU A 37 3.76 -2.42 -6.03
N LEU A 38 4.16 -1.61 -7.01
CA LEU A 38 5.51 -1.55 -7.53
C LEU A 38 6.04 -0.15 -7.29
N CYS A 39 7.14 -0.05 -6.56
CA CYS A 39 7.77 1.23 -6.26
C CYS A 39 9.28 1.09 -6.23
N ASP A 40 9.95 2.19 -6.58
CA ASP A 40 11.36 2.40 -6.30
C ASP A 40 11.45 3.11 -4.94
N PRO A 41 11.99 2.46 -3.89
CA PRO A 41 12.14 3.10 -2.59
C PRO A 41 13.07 4.32 -2.62
N GLY A 42 13.93 4.42 -3.62
CA GLY A 42 15.03 5.37 -3.66
C GLY A 42 16.07 5.13 -2.56
N GLY A 43 17.10 5.97 -2.53
CA GLY A 43 18.13 5.92 -1.49
C GLY A 43 19.13 4.77 -1.68
N GLN A 44 19.73 4.32 -0.57
CA GLN A 44 20.79 3.30 -0.56
C GLN A 44 20.33 1.96 0.02
N VAL A 45 19.02 1.77 0.25
CA VAL A 45 18.50 0.53 0.80
C VAL A 45 18.59 -0.57 -0.26
N PRO A 46 19.24 -1.71 0.01
CA PRO A 46 19.26 -2.83 -0.93
C PRO A 46 17.85 -3.36 -1.21
N SER A 47 17.57 -3.71 -2.47
CA SER A 47 16.24 -4.14 -2.90
C SER A 47 15.70 -5.34 -2.10
N PHE A 48 16.57 -6.27 -1.68
CA PHE A 48 16.16 -7.42 -0.88
C PHE A 48 15.60 -7.00 0.49
N ALA A 49 16.26 -6.04 1.16
CA ALA A 49 15.86 -5.56 2.48
C ALA A 49 14.55 -4.78 2.40
N TYR A 50 14.37 -4.02 1.32
CA TYR A 50 13.11 -3.33 1.05
C TYR A 50 11.96 -4.31 0.78
N ASN A 51 12.19 -5.35 -0.03
CA ASN A 51 11.17 -6.35 -0.32
C ASN A 51 10.74 -7.12 0.93
N MET A 52 11.68 -7.50 1.80
CA MET A 52 11.35 -8.11 3.10
C MET A 52 10.48 -7.19 3.96
N ALA A 53 10.77 -5.88 3.98
CA ALA A 53 9.97 -4.91 4.71
C ALA A 53 8.56 -4.72 4.08
N LEU A 54 8.44 -4.81 2.75
CA LEU A 54 7.14 -4.77 2.07
C LEU A 54 6.29 -6.00 2.36
N GLU A 55 6.87 -7.20 2.38
CA GLU A 55 6.18 -8.43 2.73
C GLU A 55 5.68 -8.41 4.18
N ALA A 56 6.46 -7.82 5.09
CA ALA A 56 6.06 -7.60 6.47
C ALA A 56 4.89 -6.58 6.61
N ARG A 57 4.64 -5.75 5.59
CA ARG A 57 3.62 -4.68 5.60
C ARG A 57 2.20 -5.16 5.24
N ASN A 58 1.93 -6.47 5.34
CA ASN A 58 0.57 -7.03 5.20
C ASN A 58 -0.46 -6.40 6.16
N ASP A 59 -0.01 -5.65 7.16
CA ASP A 59 -0.82 -4.88 8.09
C ASP A 59 -1.81 -3.93 7.40
N ILE A 60 -1.53 -3.40 6.20
CA ILE A 60 -2.48 -2.48 5.52
C ILE A 60 -3.83 -3.15 5.23
N LEU A 61 -3.81 -4.41 4.79
CA LEU A 61 -5.05 -5.15 4.49
C LEU A 61 -5.78 -5.54 5.78
N VAL A 62 -5.02 -5.77 6.86
CA VAL A 62 -5.56 -6.02 8.21
C VAL A 62 -6.22 -4.76 8.75
N ASP A 63 -5.55 -3.61 8.68
CA ASP A 63 -6.06 -2.30 9.10
C ASP A 63 -7.32 -1.95 8.33
N LEU A 64 -7.33 -2.12 7.01
CA LEU A 64 -8.50 -1.86 6.18
C LEU A 64 -9.70 -2.75 6.61
N LYS A 65 -9.44 -4.03 6.89
CA LYS A 65 -10.49 -4.93 7.39
C LYS A 65 -11.03 -4.46 8.73
N GLN A 66 -10.16 -4.07 9.66
CA GLN A 66 -10.56 -3.55 10.98
C GLN A 66 -11.39 -2.26 10.85
N MET A 67 -11.00 -1.36 9.95
CA MET A 67 -11.77 -0.13 9.67
C MET A 67 -13.18 -0.45 9.18
N ILE A 68 -13.32 -1.34 8.19
CA ILE A 68 -14.63 -1.76 7.66
C ILE A 68 -15.49 -2.40 8.76
N GLU A 69 -14.90 -3.25 9.60
CA GLU A 69 -15.62 -3.88 10.71
C GLU A 69 -16.05 -2.85 11.77
N SER A 70 -15.25 -1.80 11.99
CA SER A 70 -15.59 -0.72 12.92
C SER A 70 -16.76 0.14 12.41
N GLU A 71 -16.76 0.50 11.12
CA GLU A 71 -17.84 1.30 10.51
C GLU A 71 -19.18 0.55 10.53
N ARG A 72 -19.17 -0.77 10.36
CA ARG A 72 -20.36 -1.64 10.47
C ARG A 72 -20.97 -1.69 11.87
N LYS A 73 -20.21 -1.41 12.93
CA LYS A 73 -20.73 -1.40 14.31
C LYS A 73 -21.36 -0.05 14.69
N THR A 74 -21.03 0.99 13.95
CA THR A 74 -21.55 2.36 14.15
C THR A 74 -22.74 2.72 13.27
N SER A 75 -23.08 1.87 12.29
CA SER A 75 -24.29 1.97 11.44
C SER A 75 -25.37 1.01 11.91
#